data_AF-A0A2D6XHG4-F1
#
_entry.id   AF-A0A2D6XHG4-F1
#
_cell.length_a   1.000
_cell.length_b   1.000
_cell.length_c   1.000
_cell.angle_alpha   90.00
_cell.angle_beta   90.00
_cell.angle_gamma   90.00
#
_symmetry.space_group_name_H-M   'P 1'
#
loop_
_entity.id
_entity.type
_entity.pdbx_description
1 polymer ?
#
loop_
_entity_poly.entity_id
_entity_poly.type
_entity_poly.pdbx_seq_one_letter_code
_entity_poly.pdbx_strand_id
1 'polypeptide(L)'
;MDQETLDTARDYLRTFTTDSGARVLEDIEASYGARLSYTRGDPNHTVFREGQRNVLLTIRKLMDMAEHPDKYETPKVETPLQPMDTPEEPGPESDSSFSD
;
A
#
# COMPACT_ATOMS: atom_id res chain seq x y z
N MET A 1 -6.33 -4.69 12.55
CA MET A 1 -5.21 -5.61 12.29
C MET A 1 -5.45 -6.88 13.09
N ASP A 2 -5.05 -8.05 12.59
CA ASP A 2 -5.06 -9.28 13.38
C ASP A 2 -3.84 -9.34 14.32
N GLN A 3 -3.93 -10.21 15.33
CA GLN A 3 -2.88 -10.38 16.33
C GLN A 3 -1.60 -10.99 15.72
N GLU A 4 -1.76 -11.89 14.75
CA GLU A 4 -0.66 -12.59 14.07
C GLU A 4 0.26 -11.64 13.30
N THR A 5 -0.30 -10.64 12.61
CA THR A 5 0.47 -9.61 11.90
C THR A 5 1.29 -8.76 12.86
N LEU A 6 0.72 -8.41 14.02
CA LEU A 6 1.43 -7.61 15.03
C LEU A 6 2.58 -8.39 15.66
N ASP A 7 2.39 -9.68 15.93
CA ASP A 7 3.44 -10.52 16.49
C ASP A 7 4.56 -10.75 15.47
N THR A 8 4.20 -10.97 14.21
CA THR A 8 5.18 -11.01 13.11
C THR A 8 5.96 -9.69 13.03
N ALA A 9 5.30 -8.54 13.05
CA ALA A 9 5.97 -7.24 13.01
C ALA A 9 6.97 -7.06 14.17
N ARG A 10 6.60 -7.48 15.38
CA ARG A 10 7.48 -7.45 16.56
C ARG A 10 8.69 -8.36 16.41
N ASP A 11 8.52 -9.55 15.83
CA ASP A 11 9.62 -10.48 15.59
C ASP A 11 10.63 -9.92 14.57
N TYR A 12 10.14 -9.26 13.51
CA TYR A 12 11.00 -8.56 12.56
C TYR A 12 11.77 -7.43 13.25
N LEU A 13 11.09 -6.59 14.04
CA LEU A 13 11.74 -5.51 14.78
C LEU A 13 12.83 -6.06 15.71
N ARG A 14 12.53 -7.08 16.51
CA ARG A 14 13.49 -7.71 17.43
C ARG A 14 14.69 -8.33 16.70
N THR A 15 14.48 -8.87 15.51
CA THR A 15 15.55 -9.49 14.72
C THR A 15 16.50 -8.44 14.15
N PHE A 16 15.96 -7.44 13.46
CA PHE A 16 16.75 -6.48 12.69
C PHE A 16 17.28 -5.30 13.51
N THR A 17 16.93 -5.20 14.79
CA THR A 17 17.53 -4.25 15.75
C THR A 17 18.77 -4.81 16.47
N THR A 18 19.11 -6.08 16.29
CA THR A 18 20.37 -6.65 16.77
C THR A 18 21.55 -6.22 15.89
N ASP A 19 22.77 -6.18 16.43
CA ASP A 19 23.97 -5.83 15.64
C ASP A 19 24.14 -6.70 14.39
N SER A 20 23.88 -8.00 14.50
CA SER A 20 23.96 -8.93 13.37
C SER A 20 22.81 -8.74 12.40
N GLY A 21 21.59 -8.53 12.90
CA GLY A 21 20.42 -8.27 12.06
C GLY A 21 20.57 -6.98 11.26
N ALA A 22 21.08 -5.92 11.88
CA ALA A 22 21.35 -4.64 11.22
C ALA A 22 22.35 -4.79 10.06
N ARG A 23 23.45 -5.54 10.27
CA ARG A 23 24.43 -5.83 9.20
C ARG A 23 23.81 -6.63 8.04
N VAL A 24 22.94 -7.59 8.34
CA VAL A 24 22.22 -8.36 7.32
C VAL A 24 21.26 -7.45 6.55
N LEU A 25 20.55 -6.56 7.24
CA LEU A 25 19.65 -5.62 6.60
C LEU A 25 20.40 -4.63 5.68
N GLU A 26 21.58 -4.17 6.11
CA GLU A 26 22.47 -3.33 5.30
C GLU A 26 22.93 -4.06 4.02
N ASP A 27 23.31 -5.34 4.12
CA ASP A 27 23.70 -6.16 2.97
C ASP A 27 22.54 -6.37 1.97
N ILE A 28 21.33 -6.65 2.49
CA ILE A 28 20.11 -6.77 1.68
C ILE A 28 19.81 -5.42 0.99
N GLU A 29 19.95 -4.30 1.69
CA GLU A 29 19.75 -2.97 1.12
C GLU A 29 20.77 -2.65 0.04
N ALA A 30 22.06 -2.97 0.25
CA ALA A 30 23.10 -2.77 -0.75
C ALA A 30 22.83 -3.61 -2.02
N SER A 31 22.32 -4.82 -1.85
CA SER A 31 22.06 -5.76 -2.95
C SER A 31 20.79 -5.43 -3.75
N TYR A 32 19.72 -5.01 -3.07
CA TYR A 32 18.37 -4.92 -3.66
C TYR A 32 17.68 -3.56 -3.49
N GLY A 33 18.30 -2.61 -2.79
CA GLY A 33 17.75 -1.29 -2.49
C GLY A 33 17.83 -0.28 -3.64
N ALA A 34 18.40 -0.65 -4.78
CA ALA A 34 18.58 0.25 -5.93
C ALA A 34 17.27 0.97 -6.30
N ARG A 35 17.33 2.30 -6.44
CA ARG A 35 16.17 3.16 -6.74
C ARG A 35 15.63 3.01 -8.17
N LEU A 36 16.44 2.46 -9.07
CA LEU A 36 16.09 2.27 -10.48
C LEU A 36 16.06 0.77 -10.80
N SER A 37 14.86 0.20 -10.81
CA SER A 37 14.58 -1.16 -11.27
C SER A 37 14.30 -1.23 -12.77
N TYR A 38 13.86 -0.12 -13.36
CA TYR A 38 13.43 -0.05 -14.75
C TYR A 38 14.59 -0.32 -15.72
N THR A 39 14.42 -1.33 -16.55
CA THR A 39 15.32 -1.66 -17.65
C THR A 39 14.58 -1.49 -18.97
N ARG A 40 15.01 -0.53 -19.79
CA ARG A 40 14.37 -0.24 -21.07
C ARG A 40 14.46 -1.46 -21.99
N GLY A 41 13.31 -1.90 -22.50
CA GLY A 41 13.22 -3.06 -23.40
C GLY A 41 13.22 -4.41 -22.69
N ASP A 42 13.32 -4.45 -21.36
CA ASP A 42 13.26 -5.70 -20.57
C ASP A 42 12.28 -5.57 -19.38
N PRO A 43 10.98 -5.80 -19.62
CA PRO A 43 9.98 -5.76 -18.56
C PRO A 43 10.14 -6.90 -17.55
N ASN A 44 10.64 -8.07 -17.97
CA ASN A 44 10.81 -9.23 -17.09
C ASN A 44 11.88 -8.95 -16.03
N HIS A 45 13.00 -8.38 -16.46
CA HIS A 45 14.07 -7.96 -15.55
C HIS A 45 13.63 -6.84 -14.60
N THR A 46 12.78 -5.93 -15.07
CA THR A 46 12.18 -4.89 -14.22
C THR A 46 11.29 -5.50 -13.13
N VAL A 47 10.39 -6.42 -13.49
CA VAL A 47 9.51 -7.12 -12.54
C VAL A 47 10.32 -7.94 -11.53
N PHE A 48 11.37 -8.62 -11.99
CA PHE A 48 12.26 -9.39 -11.11
C PHE A 48 12.92 -8.50 -10.05
N ARG A 49 13.48 -7.35 -10.45
CA ARG A 49 14.10 -6.39 -9.52
C ARG A 49 13.11 -5.78 -8.54
N GLU A 50 11.90 -5.49 -8.98
CA GLU A 50 10.82 -5.02 -8.09
C GLU A 50 10.42 -6.11 -7.08
N GLY A 51 10.40 -7.38 -7.49
CA GLY A 51 10.18 -8.50 -6.58
C GLY A 51 11.23 -8.57 -5.47
N GLN A 52 12.51 -8.42 -5.81
CA GLN A 52 13.59 -8.38 -4.83
C GLN A 52 13.48 -7.16 -3.89
N ARG A 53 13.17 -5.99 -4.45
CA ARG A 53 12.96 -4.76 -3.69
C ARG A 53 11.78 -4.89 -2.72
N ASN A 54 10.73 -5.61 -3.10
CA ASN A 54 9.55 -5.81 -2.25
C ASN A 54 9.91 -6.51 -0.93
N VAL A 55 10.90 -7.42 -0.92
CA VAL A 55 11.37 -8.06 0.32
C VAL A 55 11.92 -7.03 1.30
N LEU A 56 12.80 -6.13 0.83
CA LEU A 56 13.36 -5.05 1.65
C LEU A 56 12.26 -4.10 2.15
N LEU A 57 11.31 -3.73 1.28
CA LEU A 57 10.19 -2.86 1.65
C LEU A 57 9.28 -3.52 2.69
N THR A 58 9.07 -4.84 2.58
CA THR A 58 8.28 -5.61 3.53
C THR A 58 8.92 -5.64 4.91
N ILE A 59 10.24 -5.89 4.99
CA ILE A 59 10.99 -5.85 6.25
C ILE A 59 10.82 -4.47 6.91
N ARG A 60 11.07 -3.39 6.16
CA ARG A 60 10.95 -2.01 6.66
C ARG A 60 9.54 -1.67 7.12
N LYS A 61 8.53 -2.07 6.34
CA LYS A 61 7.12 -1.86 6.70
C LYS A 61 6.77 -2.56 8.01
N LEU A 62 7.21 -3.80 8.20
CA LEU A 62 6.94 -4.56 9.43
C LEU A 62 7.66 -3.95 10.63
N MET A 63 8.89 -3.47 10.46
CA MET A 63 9.60 -2.73 11.51
C MET A 63 8.88 -1.43 11.87
N ASP A 64 8.51 -0.60 10.88
CA ASP A 64 7.77 0.66 11.11
C ASP A 64 6.41 0.38 11.75
N MET A 65 5.74 -0.71 11.38
CA MET A 65 4.46 -1.10 11.99
C MET A 65 4.60 -1.49 13.48
N ALA A 66 5.70 -2.14 13.86
CA ALA A 66 5.96 -2.47 15.25
C ALA A 66 6.35 -1.25 16.08
N GLU A 67 7.07 -0.30 15.50
CA GLU A 67 7.48 0.96 16.14
C GLU A 67 6.35 1.99 16.21
N HIS A 68 5.49 2.02 15.19
CA HIS A 68 4.44 3.01 14.97
C HIS A 68 3.11 2.35 14.58
N PRO A 69 2.49 1.59 15.49
CA PRO A 69 1.24 0.87 15.20
C PRO A 69 0.08 1.82 14.83
N ASP A 70 0.10 3.04 15.34
CA ASP A 70 -0.89 4.10 15.11
C ASP A 70 -0.97 4.52 13.63
N LYS A 71 0.14 4.48 12.89
CA LYS A 71 0.16 4.80 11.44
C LYS A 71 -0.62 3.79 10.60
N TYR A 72 -0.82 2.58 11.11
CA TYR A 72 -1.41 1.45 10.38
C TYR A 72 -2.79 1.05 10.92
N GLU A 73 -3.28 1.72 11.96
CA GLU A 73 -4.67 1.60 12.38
C GLU A 73 -5.58 2.23 11.32
N THR A 74 -6.37 1.40 10.65
CA THR A 74 -7.46 1.93 9.82
C THR A 74 -8.43 2.69 10.72
N PRO A 75 -8.80 3.94 10.39
CA PRO A 75 -9.88 4.59 11.10
C PRO A 75 -11.13 3.70 11.00
N LYS A 76 -11.74 3.39 12.14
CA LYS A 76 -13.04 2.71 12.17
C LYS A 76 -14.06 3.66 11.55
N VAL A 77 -14.34 3.48 10.25
CA VAL A 77 -15.40 4.21 9.56
C VAL A 77 -16.73 3.67 10.08
N GLU A 78 -17.19 4.16 11.22
CA GLU A 78 -18.61 4.13 11.58
C GLU A 78 -19.31 5.20 10.74
N THR A 79 -19.56 4.93 9.48
CA THR A 79 -20.47 5.77 8.69
C THR A 79 -21.59 4.86 8.20
N PRO A 80 -22.81 4.98 8.76
CA PRO A 80 -23.97 4.38 8.15
C PRO A 80 -24.03 4.91 6.72
N LEU A 81 -24.09 4.01 5.73
CA LEU A 81 -24.39 4.39 4.35
C LEU A 81 -25.75 5.07 4.38
N GLN A 82 -25.78 6.41 4.37
CA GLN A 82 -27.00 7.12 4.07
C GLN A 82 -27.36 6.76 2.62
N PRO A 83 -28.61 6.33 2.34
CA PRO A 83 -29.03 6.08 0.98
C PRO A 83 -28.78 7.37 0.18
N MET A 84 -27.99 7.24 -0.88
CA MET A 84 -27.75 8.31 -1.83
C MET A 84 -29.13 8.72 -2.38
N ASP A 85 -29.59 9.92 -2.04
CA ASP A 85 -30.73 10.53 -2.73
C ASP A 85 -30.36 10.64 -4.21
N THR A 86 -30.96 9.79 -5.03
CA THR A 86 -30.91 9.90 -6.48
C THR A 86 -31.45 11.28 -6.87
N PRO A 87 -30.72 12.07 -7.69
CA PRO A 87 -31.28 13.29 -8.24
C PRO A 87 -32.47 12.92 -9.11
N GLU A 88 -33.64 13.51 -8.83
CA GLU A 88 -34.81 13.47 -9.71
C GLU A 88 -34.39 13.88 -11.13
N GLU A 89 -34.65 13.02 -12.11
CA GLU A 89 -34.45 13.38 -13.52
C GLU A 89 -35.34 14.59 -13.85
N PRO A 90 -34.79 15.65 -14.48
CA PRO A 90 -35.63 16.70 -15.01
C PRO A 90 -36.48 16.12 -16.16
N GLY A 91 -37.80 16.15 -15.98
CA GLY A 91 -38.76 15.67 -16.98
C GLY A 91 -38.59 16.36 -18.33
N PRO A 92 -39.00 15.71 -19.44
CA PRO A 92 -38.77 16.24 -20.77
C PRO A 92 -39.54 17.55 -20.96
N GLU A 93 -38.82 18.62 -21.29
CA GLU A 93 -39.42 19.87 -21.74
C GLU A 93 -40.22 19.61 -23.01
N SER A 94 -41.52 19.88 -22.93
CA SER A 94 -42.43 19.82 -24.06
C SER A 94 -42.13 20.97 -25.00
N ASP A 95 -41.33 20.73 -26.03
CA ASP A 95 -41.08 21.73 -27.06
C ASP A 95 -42.30 21.81 -27.99
N SER A 96 -43.01 22.92 -27.86
CA SER A 96 -44.18 23.27 -28.65
C SER A 96 -43.76 24.02 -29.92
N SER A 97 -44.41 23.67 -31.03
CA SER A 97 -44.54 24.44 -32.28
C SER A 97 -43.31 24.58 -33.18
N PHE A 98 -43.37 23.91 -34.34
CA PHE A 98 -43.05 24.58 -35.59
C PHE A 98 -43.97 24.06 -36.70
N SER A 99 -44.66 25.00 -37.35
CA SER A 99 -45.61 24.80 -38.44
C SER A 99 -44.94 25.12 -39.76
N ASP A 100 -45.15 24.29 -40.79
CA ASP A 100 -45.26 24.70 -42.19
C ASP A 100 -46.05 23.64 -42.98
#